data_AF-A0A965NPE1-F1
#
_entry.id   AF-A0A965NPE1-F1
#
_cell.length_a   1.000
_cell.length_b   1.000
_cell.length_c   1.000
_cell.angle_alpha   90.00
_cell.angle_beta   90.00
_cell.angle_gamma   90.00
#
_symmetry.space_group_name_H-M   'P 1'
#
loop_
_entity.id
_entity.type
_entity.pdbx_description
1 polymer ?
#
loop_
_entity_poly.entity_id
_entity_poly.type
_entity_poly.pdbx_seq_one_letter_code
_entity_poly.pdbx_strand_id
1 'polypeptide(L)' 'LLTYGLGRGLDYYDGPAIDKITDSTMKAGNRFSSLVLGVVMSDPFRLRRGTSQVESGSESPKKK' A
#
# COMPACT_ATOMS: atom_id res chain seq x y z
N LEU A 1 -2.94 -10.64 -4.12
CA LEU A 1 -3.30 -9.22 -4.42
C LEU A 1 -2.29 -8.23 -3.88
N LEU A 2 -1.79 -8.37 -2.64
CA LEU A 2 -0.83 -7.43 -2.06
C LEU A 2 0.44 -7.29 -2.91
N THR A 3 1.02 -8.40 -3.41
CA THR A 3 2.14 -8.39 -4.39
C THR A 3 1.88 -7.48 -5.61
N TYR A 4 0.67 -7.52 -6.17
CA TYR A 4 0.27 -6.69 -7.30
C TYR A 4 0.10 -5.22 -6.91
N GLY A 5 -0.48 -4.96 -5.73
CA GLY A 5 -0.64 -3.59 -5.21
C GLY A 5 0.70 -2.93 -4.87
N LEU A 6 1.70 -3.70 -4.47
CA LEU A 6 3.03 -3.19 -4.12
C LEU A 6 3.98 -3.07 -5.32
N GLY A 7 3.71 -3.81 -6.40
CA GLY A 7 4.63 -3.93 -7.54
C GLY A 7 5.95 -4.63 -7.18
N ARG A 8 6.00 -5.32 -6.04
CA ARG A 8 7.13 -6.12 -5.56
C ARG A 8 6.64 -7.43 -4.95
N GLY A 9 7.56 -8.40 -4.84
CA GLY A 9 7.34 -9.60 -4.01
C GLY A 9 6.96 -9.23 -2.57
N LEU A 10 6.27 -10.15 -1.90
CA LEU A 10 6.07 -10.04 -0.45
C LEU A 10 7.40 -10.29 0.25
N ASP A 11 7.65 -9.52 1.29
CA ASP A 11 8.79 -9.68 2.18
C ASP A 11 8.30 -10.22 3.54
N TYR A 12 9.22 -10.75 4.35
CA TYR A 12 8.92 -11.31 5.67
C TYR A 12 8.17 -10.31 6.57
N TYR A 13 8.46 -9.01 6.43
CA TYR A 13 7.84 -7.94 7.19
C TYR A 13 6.38 -7.64 6.80
N ASP A 14 5.89 -8.16 5.67
CA ASP A 14 4.51 -7.94 5.22
C ASP A 14 3.49 -8.86 5.93
N GLY A 15 3.95 -9.88 6.67
CA GLY A 15 3.10 -10.84 7.38
C GLY A 15 2.00 -10.20 8.24
N PRO A 16 2.33 -9.27 9.17
CA PRO A 16 1.32 -8.61 10.00
C PRO A 16 0.28 -7.80 9.20
N ALA A 17 0.64 -7.28 8.02
CA ALA A 17 -0.31 -6.59 7.16
C ALA A 17 -1.27 -7.58 6.51
N ILE A 18 -0.79 -8.74 6.06
CA ILE A 18 -1.61 -9.81 5.49
C ILE A 18 -2.62 -10.33 6.51
N ASP A 19 -2.20 -10.54 7.75
CA ASP A 19 -3.08 -11.02 8.82
C ASP A 19 -4.20 -10.01 9.10
N LYS A 20 -3.89 -8.72 9.21
CA LYS A 20 -4.88 -7.65 9.38
C LYS A 20 -5.86 -7.55 8.21
N ILE A 21 -5.36 -7.66 6.99
CA ILE A 21 -6.21 -7.64 5.78
C ILE A 21 -7.16 -8.84 5.82
N THR A 22 -6.67 -10.03 6.16
CA THR A 22 -7.47 -11.25 6.21
C THR A 22 -8.55 -11.16 7.29
N ASP A 23 -8.19 -10.74 8.51
CA ASP A 23 -9.14 -10.59 9.61
C ASP A 23 -10.22 -9.53 9.31
N SER A 24 -9.84 -8.37 8.77
CA SER A 24 -10.80 -7.34 8.36
C SER A 24 -11.73 -7.80 7.22
N THR A 25 -11.20 -8.60 6.29
CA THR A 25 -11.99 -9.17 5.17
C THR A 25 -13.02 -10.17 5.68
N MET A 26 -12.63 -11.04 6.62
CA MET A 26 -13.53 -11.99 7.27
C MET A 26 -14.65 -11.28 8.03
N LYS A 27 -14.31 -10.24 8.81
CA LYS A 27 -15.29 -9.42 9.54
C LYS A 27 -16.28 -8.72 8.61
N ALA A 28 -15.85 -8.38 7.39
CA ALA A 28 -16.68 -7.77 6.36
C ALA A 28 -17.44 -8.79 5.49
N GLY A 29 -17.49 -10.07 5.89
CA GLY A 29 -18.23 -11.12 5.21
C GLY A 29 -17.55 -11.65 3.94
N ASN A 30 -16.22 -11.65 3.90
CA ASN A 30 -15.41 -12.19 2.79
C ASN A 30 -15.72 -11.57 1.42
N ARG A 31 -16.17 -10.31 1.40
CA ARG A 31 -16.44 -9.60 0.15
C ARG A 31 -15.14 -9.27 -0.57
N PHE A 32 -15.13 -9.41 -1.89
CA PHE A 32 -13.97 -9.03 -2.68
C PHE A 32 -13.61 -7.54 -2.52
N SER A 33 -14.63 -6.68 -2.38
CA SER A 33 -14.43 -5.24 -2.15
C SER A 33 -13.74 -4.93 -0.82
N SER A 34 -14.02 -5.68 0.25
CA SER A 34 -13.34 -5.47 1.54
C SER A 34 -11.89 -5.93 1.51
N LEU A 35 -11.59 -7.00 0.76
CA LEU A 35 -10.21 -7.43 0.52
C LEU A 35 -9.40 -6.34 -0.20
N VAL A 36 -9.95 -5.75 -1.25
CA VAL A 36 -9.30 -4.65 -1.99
C VAL A 36 -9.09 -3.44 -1.08
N LEU A 37 -10.12 -3.06 -0.29
CA LEU A 37 -10.01 -1.95 0.65
C LEU A 37 -8.94 -2.21 1.71
N GLY A 38 -8.85 -3.43 2.24
CA GLY A 38 -7.81 -3.83 3.19
C GLY A 38 -6.40 -3.69 2.60
N VAL A 39 -6.20 -4.11 1.35
CA VAL A 39 -4.92 -3.95 0.64
C VAL A 39 -4.57 -2.47 0.47
N VAL A 40 -5.50 -1.64 -0.02
CA VAL A 40 -5.27 -0.20 -0.25
C VAL A 40 -5.00 0.55 1.05
N MET A 41 -5.60 0.13 2.16
CA MET A 41 -5.41 0.75 3.48
C MET A 41 -4.20 0.22 4.24
N SER A 42 -3.54 -0.82 3.74
CA SER A 42 -2.43 -1.47 4.43
C SER A 42 -1.16 -0.60 4.45
N ASP A 43 -0.38 -0.76 5.52
CA ASP A 43 0.92 -0.09 5.69
C ASP A 43 1.90 -0.33 4.53
N PRO A 44 2.12 -1.56 4.03
CA PRO A 44 3.03 -1.76 2.91
C PRO A 44 2.57 -1.03 1.64
N PHE A 45 1.25 -0.88 1.41
CA PHE A 45 0.72 -0.14 0.27
C PHE A 45 0.85 1.37 0.44
N ARG A 46 0.49 1.90 1.61
CA ARG A 46 0.49 3.34 1.89
C ARG A 46 1.87 3.92 2.16
N LEU A 47 2.75 3.15 2.80
CA LEU A 47 4.07 3.59 3.25
C LEU A 47 5.19 3.17 2.28
N ARG A 48 4.85 2.92 1.02
CA ARG A 48 5.81 2.57 -0.04
C ARG A 48 6.89 3.66 -0.17
N ARG A 49 8.01 3.46 0.52
CA ARG A 49 9.23 4.26 0.39
C ARG A 49 10.02 3.76 -0.83
N GLY A 50 9.76 4.36 -2.00
CA GLY A 50 10.62 4.22 -3.17
C GLY A 50 9.89 3.91 -4.48
N THR A 51 10.03 4.83 -5.44
CA THR A 51 9.72 4.77 -6.89
C THR A 51 8.37 5.30 -7.42
N SER A 52 7.58 6.06 -6.65
CA SER A 52 6.49 6.88 -7.24
C SER A 52 6.32 8.26 -6.59
N GLN A 53 7.41 8.79 -6.04
CA GLN A 53 7.57 10.23 -5.87
C GLN A 53 8.51 10.73 -6.97
N VAL A 54 8.02 10.64 -8.21
CA VAL A 54 8.41 11.50 -9.33
C VAL A 54 7.10 12.20 -9.67
N GLU A 55 6.87 13.47 -9.35
CA GLU A 55 7.76 14.63 -9.22
C GLU A 55 7.37 15.43 -7.98
N SER A 56 8.35 15.74 -7.13
CA SER A 56 8.32 17.03 -6.45
C SER A 56 8.48 18.08 -7.54
N GLY A 57 7.46 18.90 -7.77
CA GLY A 57 7.60 20.15 -8.50
C GLY A 57 8.66 21.00 -7.81
N SER A 58 9.89 20.93 -8.31
CA SER A 58 10.95 21.84 -7.98
C SER A 58 10.71 23.13 -8.74
N GLU A 59 9.98 24.07 -8.14
CA GLU A 59 10.09 25.47 -8.53
C GLU A 59 10.18 26.34 -7.27
N SER A 60 11.38 26.38 -6.71
CA SER A 60 11.81 27.54 -5.94
C SER A 60 12.43 28.53 -6.92
N PRO A 61 11.91 29.77 -7.04
CA PRO A 61 12.40 30.72 -8.03
C PRO A 61 13.84 31.12 -7.69
N LYS A 62 14.72 31.01 -8.69
CA LYS A 62 16.10 31.51 -8.61
C LYS A 62 16.08 32.99 -8.23
N LYS A 63 16.65 33.32 -7.06
CA LYS A 63 17.04 34.70 -6.76
C LYS A 63 18.07 35.16 -7.80
N LYS A 64 17.72 36.21 -8.55
CA LYS A 64 18.68 37.17 -9.09
C LYS A 64 18.53 38.46 -8.30
#